data_AF-A0A6I3D4N0-F1
#
_entry.id   AF-A0A6I3D4N0-F1
#
_cell.length_a   1.000
_cell.length_b   1.000
_cell.length_c   1.000
_cell.angle_alpha   90.00
_cell.angle_beta   90.00
_cell.angle_gamma   90.00
#
_symmetry.space_group_name_H-M   'P 1'
#
loop_
_entity.id
_entity.type
_entity.pdbx_description
1 polymer ?
#
loop_
_entity_poly.entity_id
_entity_poly.type
_entity_poly.pdbx_seq_one_letter_code
_entity_poly.pdbx_strand_id
1 'polypeptide(L)'
;ILDPAIPGKGANLTAVTNFWFKKLSVPNHLADGVPIPQEVVGRATIAKKLSMYPIECVVRGYISGSGYKEYLATGAICGVKLPGGLQEGDKLPTPIFTPAFKAELGSHDENITFEKVIEIVGEDVANQLRELSLAVFESASAIADKAGLILADTKFEFGSDPATGQMVLGDEVLTPDSSRYWDKAAYESGNRSESFDKQIVRNWLLENWDPESGTKPPKLSEEVISRTSSRYAELREKLEATNQ
;
A
#
# COMPACT_ATOMS: atom_id res chain seq x y z
N ILE A 1 17.05 2.53 1.70
CA ILE A 1 17.34 1.49 0.68
C ILE A 1 17.94 0.30 1.41
N LEU A 2 17.43 -0.91 1.18
CA LEU A 2 17.92 -2.15 1.83
C LEU A 2 19.17 -2.67 1.09
N ASP A 3 20.13 -3.23 1.84
CA ASP A 3 21.32 -3.91 1.31
C ASP A 3 21.44 -5.29 1.96
N PRO A 4 21.47 -6.40 1.20
CA PRO A 4 21.33 -6.50 -0.26
C PRO A 4 19.88 -6.36 -0.75
N ALA A 5 19.70 -6.27 -2.08
CA ALA A 5 18.38 -6.25 -2.71
C ALA A 5 17.65 -7.61 -2.55
N ILE A 6 16.31 -7.56 -2.46
CA ILE A 6 15.46 -8.76 -2.42
C ILE A 6 15.30 -9.34 -3.84
N PRO A 7 15.78 -10.56 -4.11
CA PRO A 7 15.65 -11.19 -5.43
C PRO A 7 14.19 -11.30 -5.86
N GLY A 8 13.92 -11.14 -7.16
CA GLY A 8 12.56 -11.29 -7.71
C GLY A 8 11.56 -10.20 -7.33
N LYS A 9 11.87 -9.31 -6.38
CA LYS A 9 10.97 -8.24 -5.89
C LYS A 9 10.35 -7.45 -7.04
N GLY A 10 11.17 -6.86 -7.91
CA GLY A 10 10.67 -6.02 -9.01
C GLY A 10 9.67 -6.76 -9.91
N ALA A 11 9.95 -8.03 -10.24
CA ALA A 11 9.06 -8.82 -11.08
C ALA A 11 7.73 -9.16 -10.38
N ASN A 12 7.78 -9.53 -9.09
CA ASN A 12 6.58 -9.82 -8.31
C ASN A 12 5.69 -8.57 -8.14
N LEU A 13 6.28 -7.42 -7.78
CA LEU A 13 5.52 -6.18 -7.59
C LEU A 13 4.88 -5.69 -8.90
N THR A 14 5.61 -5.76 -10.02
CA THR A 14 5.06 -5.43 -11.35
C THR A 14 3.92 -6.38 -11.73
N ALA A 15 4.07 -7.69 -11.50
CA ALA A 15 3.00 -8.67 -11.76
C ALA A 15 1.74 -8.38 -10.93
N VAL A 16 1.89 -8.11 -9.63
CA VAL A 16 0.77 -7.76 -8.74
C VAL A 16 0.08 -6.47 -9.18
N THR A 17 0.85 -5.42 -9.50
CA THR A 17 0.28 -4.15 -10.01
C THR A 17 -0.52 -4.39 -11.29
N ASN A 18 0.02 -5.17 -12.24
CA ASN A 18 -0.66 -5.49 -13.50
C ASN A 18 -1.90 -6.38 -13.30
N PHE A 19 -1.88 -7.29 -12.32
CA PHE A 19 -3.06 -8.05 -11.93
C PHE A 19 -4.18 -7.11 -11.46
N TRP A 20 -3.87 -6.16 -10.57
CA TRP A 20 -4.86 -5.22 -10.04
C TRP A 20 -5.40 -4.26 -11.09
N PHE A 21 -4.55 -3.72 -11.97
CA PHE A 21 -5.00 -2.90 -13.09
C PHE A 21 -5.96 -3.63 -14.04
N LYS A 22 -5.87 -4.95 -14.16
CA LYS A 22 -6.83 -5.77 -14.94
C LYS A 22 -8.12 -6.06 -14.17
N LYS A 23 -8.06 -6.17 -12.85
CA LYS A 23 -9.19 -6.54 -11.99
C LYS A 23 -10.07 -5.36 -11.60
N LEU A 24 -9.48 -4.19 -11.44
CA LEU A 24 -10.17 -2.98 -10.99
C LEU A 24 -10.72 -2.20 -12.18
N SER A 25 -11.93 -1.66 -12.05
CA SER A 25 -12.58 -0.86 -13.09
C SER A 25 -12.13 0.60 -13.11
N VAL A 26 -11.29 1.02 -12.17
CA VAL A 26 -10.79 2.40 -12.10
C VAL A 26 -9.81 2.67 -13.26
N PRO A 27 -9.94 3.80 -13.98
CA PRO A 27 -8.96 4.22 -14.95
C PRO A 27 -7.57 4.30 -14.32
N ASN A 28 -6.55 3.89 -15.08
CA ASN A 28 -5.17 3.88 -14.59
C ASN A 28 -4.20 4.42 -15.64
N HIS A 29 -2.95 4.58 -15.22
CA HIS A 29 -1.91 5.19 -16.03
C HIS A 29 -1.30 4.27 -17.10
N LEU A 30 -1.74 3.01 -17.27
CA LEU A 30 -1.10 2.14 -18.24
C LEU A 30 -1.17 2.76 -19.64
N ALA A 31 -0.05 2.71 -20.35
CA ALA A 31 0.08 3.19 -21.71
C ALA A 31 0.39 2.04 -22.66
N ASP A 32 -0.33 2.02 -23.78
CA ASP A 32 -0.14 1.06 -24.86
C ASP A 32 0.79 1.62 -25.94
N GLY A 33 1.30 0.73 -26.80
CA GLY A 33 1.98 1.13 -28.04
C GLY A 33 3.48 1.43 -27.90
N VAL A 34 4.05 1.29 -26.70
CA VAL A 34 5.51 1.37 -26.48
C VAL A 34 6.01 0.02 -25.94
N PRO A 35 7.00 -0.62 -26.57
CA PRO A 35 7.57 -1.86 -26.05
C PRO A 35 8.40 -1.60 -24.79
N ILE A 36 8.34 -2.53 -23.83
CA ILE A 36 9.21 -2.51 -22.65
C ILE A 36 10.65 -2.86 -23.08
N PRO A 37 11.68 -2.08 -22.68
CA PRO A 37 13.07 -2.39 -22.99
C PRO A 37 13.51 -3.74 -22.43
N GLN A 38 14.34 -4.48 -23.19
CA GLN A 38 14.70 -5.87 -22.89
C GLN A 38 15.34 -6.04 -21.50
N GLU A 39 16.09 -5.04 -21.05
CA GLU A 39 16.84 -5.02 -19.78
C GLU A 39 15.92 -5.01 -18.54
N VAL A 40 14.67 -4.59 -18.71
CA VAL A 40 13.69 -4.41 -17.63
C VAL A 40 12.40 -5.20 -17.86
N VAL A 41 12.37 -6.09 -18.86
CA VAL A 41 11.23 -6.96 -19.13
C VAL A 41 10.84 -7.74 -17.88
N GLY A 42 9.53 -7.81 -17.63
CA GLY A 42 8.95 -8.51 -16.47
C GLY A 42 8.97 -7.70 -15.17
N ARG A 43 9.64 -6.55 -15.12
CA ARG A 43 9.77 -5.69 -13.91
C ARG A 43 9.62 -4.19 -14.21
N ALA A 44 8.95 -3.85 -15.30
CA ALA A 44 8.68 -2.49 -15.73
C ALA A 44 7.28 -2.38 -16.33
N THR A 45 6.74 -1.17 -16.28
CA THR A 45 5.42 -0.80 -16.80
C THR A 45 5.57 0.47 -17.63
N ILE A 46 4.94 0.52 -18.80
CA ILE A 46 4.82 1.76 -19.56
C ILE A 46 3.62 2.52 -19.02
N ALA A 47 3.84 3.75 -18.57
CA ALA A 47 2.82 4.57 -17.96
C ALA A 47 2.71 5.94 -18.66
N LYS A 48 1.48 6.45 -18.75
CA LYS A 48 1.17 7.83 -19.10
C LYS A 48 1.75 8.76 -18.03
N LYS A 49 2.33 9.87 -18.47
CA LYS A 49 2.74 10.94 -17.56
C LYS A 49 1.49 11.67 -17.07
N LEU A 50 1.30 11.70 -15.75
CA LEU A 50 0.18 12.38 -15.10
C LEU A 50 0.64 13.68 -14.42
N SER A 51 -0.30 14.59 -14.20
CA SER A 51 -0.16 15.65 -13.19
C SER A 51 -0.63 15.09 -11.84
N MET A 52 0.33 14.61 -11.04
CA MET A 52 0.06 13.92 -9.76
C MET A 52 -0.52 14.86 -8.70
N TYR A 53 -1.49 14.37 -7.94
CA TYR A 53 -1.94 15.05 -6.72
C TYR A 53 -0.96 14.74 -5.58
N PRO A 54 -0.55 15.73 -4.77
CA PRO A 54 0.48 15.56 -3.73
C PRO A 54 -0.07 14.91 -2.45
N ILE A 55 -0.94 13.91 -2.59
CA ILE A 55 -1.64 13.24 -1.48
C ILE A 55 -1.41 11.74 -1.57
N GLU A 56 -0.83 11.17 -0.52
CA GLU A 56 -0.85 9.72 -0.32
C GLU A 56 -2.23 9.30 0.16
N CYS A 57 -2.98 8.66 -0.73
CA CYS A 57 -4.36 8.27 -0.49
C CYS A 57 -4.40 6.93 0.24
N VAL A 58 -4.16 6.96 1.55
CA VAL A 58 -4.15 5.75 2.40
C VAL A 58 -5.57 5.39 2.83
N VAL A 59 -5.93 4.12 2.67
CA VAL A 59 -7.18 3.55 3.18
C VAL A 59 -6.86 2.40 4.14
N ARG A 60 -7.60 2.35 5.25
CA ARG A 60 -7.45 1.33 6.29
C ARG A 60 -8.75 0.60 6.51
N GLY A 61 -8.72 -0.73 6.39
CA GLY A 61 -9.81 -1.62 6.83
C GLY A 61 -9.55 -2.21 8.22
N TYR A 62 -8.30 -2.19 8.67
CA TYR A 62 -7.85 -2.71 9.96
C TYR A 62 -6.92 -1.70 10.62
N ILE A 63 -6.93 -1.66 11.95
CA ILE A 63 -6.07 -0.75 12.71
C ILE A 63 -4.68 -1.37 12.91
N SER A 64 -3.63 -0.71 12.43
CA SER A 64 -2.24 -1.19 12.59
C SER A 64 -1.24 -0.05 12.46
N GLY A 65 0.01 -0.27 12.90
CA GLY A 65 1.13 0.62 12.62
C GLY A 65 0.92 2.05 13.10
N SER A 66 1.22 3.04 12.25
CA SER A 66 1.09 4.46 12.62
C SER A 66 -0.34 4.85 12.99
N GLY A 67 -1.35 4.27 12.33
CA GLY A 67 -2.75 4.51 12.67
C GLY A 67 -3.11 4.00 14.08
N TYR A 68 -2.58 2.85 14.49
CA TYR A 68 -2.79 2.34 15.85
C TYR A 68 -2.11 3.23 16.90
N LYS A 69 -0.89 3.71 16.62
CA LYS A 69 -0.17 4.64 17.51
C LYS A 69 -0.94 5.94 17.72
N GLU A 70 -1.49 6.53 16.64
CA GLU A 70 -2.29 7.75 16.71
C GLU A 70 -3.60 7.53 17.47
N TYR A 71 -4.27 6.40 17.24
CA TYR A 71 -5.48 6.02 17.96
C TYR A 71 -5.25 5.87 19.46
N LEU A 72 -4.14 5.24 19.89
CA LEU A 72 -3.82 5.14 21.31
C LEU A 72 -3.61 6.52 21.96
N ALA A 73 -3.08 7.48 21.20
CA ALA A 73 -2.84 8.83 21.70
C ALA A 73 -4.11 9.70 21.74
N THR A 74 -5.03 9.54 20.78
CA THR A 74 -6.11 10.52 20.54
C THR A 74 -7.51 9.93 20.44
N GLY A 75 -7.65 8.61 20.30
CA GLY A 75 -8.91 7.93 19.96
C GLY A 75 -9.34 8.14 18.49
N ALA A 76 -8.47 8.68 17.64
CA ALA A 76 -8.75 8.99 16.24
C ALA A 76 -7.55 8.66 15.33
N ILE A 77 -7.78 8.64 14.02
CA ILE A 77 -6.74 8.57 12.98
C ILE A 77 -7.04 9.61 11.92
N CYS A 78 -6.11 10.53 11.63
CA CYS A 78 -6.31 11.65 10.70
C CYS A 78 -7.60 12.46 11.02
N GLY A 79 -7.95 12.58 12.31
CA GLY A 79 -9.18 13.24 12.77
C GLY A 79 -10.45 12.37 12.75
N VAL A 80 -10.41 11.17 12.17
CA VAL A 80 -11.53 10.22 12.17
C VAL A 80 -11.62 9.52 13.52
N LYS A 81 -12.63 9.82 14.32
CA LYS A 81 -12.87 9.18 15.63
C LYS A 81 -13.24 7.71 15.46
N LEU A 82 -12.63 6.86 16.29
CA LEU A 82 -12.87 5.43 16.28
C LEU A 82 -13.54 4.95 17.58
N PRO A 83 -14.23 3.79 17.57
CA PRO A 83 -14.74 3.17 18.78
C PRO A 83 -13.63 2.93 19.81
N GLY A 84 -13.98 2.99 21.10
CA GLY A 84 -13.04 2.65 22.18
C GLY A 84 -12.76 1.14 22.25
N GLY A 85 -11.58 0.78 22.76
CA GLY A 85 -11.20 -0.61 23.06
C GLY A 85 -10.63 -1.41 21.89
N LEU A 86 -10.30 -0.76 20.77
CA LEU A 86 -9.63 -1.42 19.65
C LEU A 86 -8.19 -1.80 20.01
N GLN A 87 -7.77 -2.97 19.56
CA GLN A 87 -6.42 -3.53 19.69
C GLN A 87 -5.71 -3.59 18.34
N GLU A 88 -4.38 -3.70 18.37
CA GLU A 88 -3.56 -3.78 17.15
C GLU A 88 -3.96 -4.97 16.26
N GLY A 89 -4.40 -4.69 15.04
CA GLY A 89 -4.88 -5.68 14.06
C GLY A 89 -6.40 -5.86 14.07
N ASP A 90 -7.16 -5.13 14.88
CA ASP A 90 -8.62 -5.21 14.86
C ASP A 90 -9.18 -4.67 13.55
N LYS A 91 -10.26 -5.31 13.07
CA LYS A 91 -11.03 -4.84 11.92
C LYS A 91 -11.81 -3.59 12.30
N LEU A 92 -11.75 -2.57 11.45
CA LEU A 92 -12.55 -1.36 11.62
C LEU A 92 -14.02 -1.61 11.22
N PRO A 93 -14.99 -0.90 11.83
CA PRO A 93 -16.40 -1.04 11.46
C PRO A 93 -16.67 -0.76 9.97
N THR A 94 -15.96 0.22 9.41
CA THR A 94 -15.93 0.56 7.99
C THR A 94 -14.51 0.97 7.61
N PRO A 95 -14.08 0.78 6.35
CA PRO A 95 -12.82 1.35 5.88
C PRO A 95 -12.81 2.88 6.03
N ILE A 96 -11.65 3.44 6.34
CA ILE A 96 -11.48 4.89 6.53
C ILE A 96 -10.36 5.42 5.63
N PHE A 97 -10.55 6.65 5.16
CA PHE A 97 -9.54 7.39 4.40
C PHE A 97 -8.67 8.19 5.37
N THR A 98 -7.37 7.91 5.40
CA THR A 98 -6.39 8.48 6.34
C THR A 98 -5.22 9.07 5.57
N PRO A 99 -5.41 10.21 4.88
CA PRO A 99 -4.45 10.73 3.92
C PRO A 99 -3.15 11.16 4.59
N ALA A 100 -2.05 11.10 3.83
CA ALA A 100 -0.80 11.75 4.20
C ALA A 100 -0.36 12.73 3.11
N PHE A 101 0.29 13.82 3.52
CA PHE A 101 0.93 14.75 2.60
C PHE A 101 2.25 14.16 2.14
N LYS A 102 2.44 14.10 0.81
CA LYS A 102 3.67 13.60 0.20
C LYS A 102 4.77 14.65 0.36
N ALA A 103 5.70 14.42 1.26
CA ALA A 103 6.77 15.37 1.53
C ALA A 103 7.83 15.36 0.40
N GLU A 104 8.66 16.41 0.35
CA GLU A 104 9.81 16.42 -0.57
C GLU A 104 10.80 15.29 -0.25
N LEU A 105 11.56 14.87 -1.28
CA LEU A 105 12.48 13.73 -1.21
C LEU A 105 13.45 13.89 -0.03
N GLY A 106 13.32 13.03 0.99
CA GLY A 106 14.17 13.03 2.19
C GLY A 106 13.45 13.39 3.49
N SER A 107 12.17 13.79 3.43
CA SER A 107 11.31 13.97 4.61
C SER A 107 10.32 12.82 4.77
N HIS A 108 9.75 12.66 5.96
CA HIS A 108 8.69 11.67 6.22
C HIS A 108 7.33 12.22 5.79
N ASP A 109 6.48 11.37 5.22
CA ASP A 109 5.09 11.72 4.93
C ASP A 109 4.34 12.01 6.23
N GLU A 110 3.52 13.05 6.21
CA GLU A 110 2.78 13.54 7.39
C GLU A 110 1.31 13.17 7.26
N ASN A 111 0.75 12.47 8.26
CA ASN A 111 -0.69 12.24 8.33
C ASN A 111 -1.42 13.59 8.40
N ILE A 112 -2.37 13.82 7.50
CA ILE A 112 -3.16 15.05 7.45
C ILE A 112 -4.65 14.73 7.58
N THR A 113 -5.45 15.73 8.00
CA THR A 113 -6.91 15.58 8.04
C THR A 113 -7.51 15.75 6.64
N PHE A 114 -8.77 15.34 6.47
CA PHE A 114 -9.47 15.53 5.21
C PHE A 114 -9.66 17.01 4.85
N GLU A 115 -9.87 17.87 5.85
CA GLU A 115 -9.95 19.33 5.66
C GLU A 115 -8.65 19.87 5.08
N LYS A 116 -7.50 19.34 5.53
CA LYS A 116 -6.20 19.73 4.97
C LYS A 116 -6.03 19.27 3.51
N VAL A 117 -6.58 18.10 3.15
CA VAL A 117 -6.62 17.66 1.75
C VAL A 117 -7.43 18.65 0.90
N ILE A 118 -8.60 19.09 1.38
CA ILE A 118 -9.43 20.11 0.70
C ILE A 118 -8.64 21.40 0.48
N GLU A 119 -7.89 21.88 1.47
CA GLU A 119 -7.06 23.08 1.33
C GLU A 119 -5.98 22.94 0.23
N ILE A 120 -5.44 21.73 0.05
CA ILE A 120 -4.33 21.47 -0.88
C ILE A 120 -4.82 21.29 -2.32
N VAL A 121 -5.88 20.51 -2.52
CA VAL A 121 -6.33 20.09 -3.87
C VAL A 121 -7.70 20.62 -4.28
N GLY A 122 -8.41 21.31 -3.38
CA GLY A 122 -9.79 21.75 -3.56
C GLY A 122 -10.81 20.67 -3.21
N GLU A 123 -12.03 21.09 -2.91
CA GLU A 123 -13.10 20.22 -2.38
C GLU A 123 -13.51 19.11 -3.34
N ASP A 124 -13.73 19.43 -4.61
CA ASP A 124 -14.17 18.45 -5.62
C ASP A 124 -13.14 17.32 -5.80
N VAL A 125 -11.86 17.68 -5.87
CA VAL A 125 -10.76 16.71 -6.01
C VAL A 125 -10.60 15.90 -4.74
N ALA A 126 -10.64 16.53 -3.57
CA ALA A 126 -10.51 15.84 -2.29
C ALA A 126 -11.61 14.77 -2.11
N ASN A 127 -12.86 15.12 -2.43
CA ASN A 127 -13.97 14.17 -2.37
C ASN A 127 -13.77 13.01 -3.36
N GLN A 128 -13.37 13.28 -4.60
CA GLN A 128 -13.07 12.22 -5.58
C GLN A 128 -11.93 11.29 -5.13
N LEU A 129 -10.84 11.83 -4.59
CA LEU A 129 -9.74 11.04 -4.06
C LEU A 129 -10.23 10.09 -2.96
N ARG A 130 -11.00 10.59 -2.00
CA ARG A 130 -11.56 9.79 -0.91
C ARG A 130 -12.48 8.70 -1.42
N GLU A 131 -13.45 9.05 -2.27
CA GLU A 131 -14.46 8.13 -2.79
C GLU A 131 -13.84 7.02 -3.64
N LEU A 132 -12.95 7.37 -4.58
CA LEU A 132 -12.25 6.39 -5.40
C LEU A 132 -11.34 5.49 -4.57
N SER A 133 -10.62 6.04 -3.61
CA SER A 133 -9.74 5.24 -2.74
C SER A 133 -10.52 4.20 -1.95
N LEU A 134 -11.64 4.61 -1.33
CA LEU A 134 -12.51 3.70 -0.58
C LEU A 134 -13.14 2.63 -1.49
N ALA A 135 -13.67 3.02 -2.65
CA ALA A 135 -14.27 2.09 -3.60
C ALA A 135 -13.26 1.06 -4.14
N VAL A 136 -12.05 1.51 -4.48
CA VAL A 136 -10.97 0.62 -4.93
C VAL A 136 -10.56 -0.32 -3.80
N PHE A 137 -10.39 0.18 -2.58
CA PHE A 137 -10.02 -0.63 -1.42
C PHE A 137 -11.07 -1.70 -1.10
N GLU A 138 -12.36 -1.36 -1.13
CA GLU A 138 -13.45 -2.30 -0.87
C GLU A 138 -13.48 -3.43 -1.91
N SER A 139 -13.38 -3.08 -3.20
CA SER A 139 -13.32 -4.06 -4.30
C SER A 139 -12.09 -4.97 -4.17
N ALA A 140 -10.92 -4.38 -3.92
CA ALA A 140 -9.67 -5.11 -3.74
C ALA A 140 -9.71 -6.03 -2.52
N SER A 141 -10.27 -5.56 -1.40
CA SER A 141 -10.41 -6.35 -0.17
C SER A 141 -11.28 -7.58 -0.40
N ALA A 142 -12.38 -7.45 -1.16
CA ALA A 142 -13.25 -8.58 -1.49
C ALA A 142 -12.56 -9.62 -2.41
N ILE A 143 -11.67 -9.18 -3.30
CA ILE A 143 -10.87 -10.07 -4.16
C ILE A 143 -9.77 -10.76 -3.34
N ALA A 144 -9.05 -10.01 -2.51
CA ALA A 144 -8.02 -10.53 -1.62
C ALA A 144 -8.58 -11.58 -0.64
N ASP A 145 -9.77 -11.34 -0.09
CA ASP A 145 -10.44 -12.26 0.83
C ASP A 145 -10.66 -13.66 0.20
N LYS A 146 -11.06 -13.69 -1.08
CA LYS A 146 -11.21 -14.94 -1.86
C LYS A 146 -9.88 -15.66 -2.10
N ALA A 147 -8.77 -14.92 -2.10
CA ALA A 147 -7.42 -15.47 -2.19
C ALA A 147 -6.86 -15.97 -0.83
N GLY A 148 -7.66 -15.89 0.24
CA GLY A 148 -7.20 -16.21 1.60
C GLY A 148 -6.26 -15.15 2.17
N LEU A 149 -6.40 -13.90 1.73
CA LEU A 149 -5.59 -12.77 2.15
C LEU A 149 -6.47 -11.70 2.82
N ILE A 150 -5.94 -11.05 3.84
CA ILE A 150 -6.52 -9.83 4.41
C ILE A 150 -5.72 -8.63 3.89
N LEU A 151 -6.40 -7.72 3.18
CA LEU A 151 -5.87 -6.40 2.86
C LEU A 151 -6.16 -5.47 4.04
N ALA A 152 -5.14 -5.21 4.87
CA ALA A 152 -5.30 -4.46 6.10
C ALA A 152 -5.39 -2.95 5.86
N ASP A 153 -4.44 -2.44 5.09
CA ASP A 153 -4.38 -1.06 4.60
C ASP A 153 -3.59 -0.98 3.30
N THR A 154 -3.75 0.13 2.57
CA THR A 154 -2.99 0.40 1.35
C THR A 154 -2.85 1.89 1.10
N LYS A 155 -1.81 2.27 0.37
CA LYS A 155 -1.63 3.60 -0.22
C LYS A 155 -1.96 3.57 -1.71
N PHE A 156 -2.72 4.55 -2.17
CA PHE A 156 -2.88 4.87 -3.59
C PHE A 156 -2.25 6.23 -3.92
N GLU A 157 -1.88 6.42 -5.17
CA GLU A 157 -1.57 7.74 -5.72
C GLU A 157 -2.40 7.97 -6.99
N PHE A 158 -2.93 9.17 -7.12
CA PHE A 158 -3.75 9.56 -8.27
C PHE A 158 -3.14 10.78 -8.94
N GLY A 159 -3.41 10.92 -10.23
CA GLY A 159 -3.11 12.13 -10.98
C GLY A 159 -4.17 12.41 -12.02
N SER A 160 -4.22 13.65 -12.50
CA SER A 160 -5.03 14.00 -13.66
C SER A 160 -4.27 13.68 -14.94
N ASP A 161 -4.91 13.00 -15.89
CA ASP A 161 -4.40 12.84 -17.25
C ASP A 161 -4.41 14.22 -17.95
N PRO A 162 -3.27 14.80 -18.35
CA PRO A 162 -3.22 16.12 -18.98
C PRO A 162 -3.98 16.20 -20.31
N ALA A 163 -4.25 15.07 -20.98
CA ALA A 163 -4.97 15.04 -22.24
C ALA A 163 -6.49 15.11 -22.07
N THR A 164 -7.02 14.57 -20.96
CA THR A 164 -8.48 14.44 -20.75
C THR A 164 -8.99 15.17 -19.51
N GLY A 165 -8.10 15.54 -18.58
CA GLY A 165 -8.44 16.06 -17.26
C GLY A 165 -8.97 15.01 -16.28
N GLN A 166 -9.09 13.74 -16.70
CA GLN A 166 -9.64 12.68 -15.85
C GLN A 166 -8.67 12.29 -14.74
N MET A 167 -9.19 12.10 -13.52
CA MET A 167 -8.43 11.48 -12.42
C MET A 167 -8.24 9.99 -12.71
N VAL A 168 -6.99 9.54 -12.68
CA VAL A 168 -6.62 8.13 -12.89
C VAL A 168 -5.67 7.64 -11.81
N LEU A 169 -5.71 6.34 -11.55
CA LEU A 169 -4.80 5.66 -10.63
C LEU A 169 -3.38 5.60 -11.24
N GLY A 170 -2.39 6.06 -10.48
CA GLY A 170 -0.98 6.01 -10.84
C GLY A 170 -0.17 5.08 -9.92
N ASP A 171 1.15 5.23 -9.98
CA ASP A 171 2.12 4.50 -9.14
C ASP A 171 2.01 2.96 -9.23
N GLU A 172 2.58 2.23 -8.26
CA GLU A 172 2.27 0.82 -8.04
C GLU A 172 0.95 0.69 -7.26
N VAL A 173 0.25 -0.43 -7.44
CA VAL A 173 -1.09 -0.61 -6.88
C VAL A 173 -1.19 -1.92 -6.13
N LEU A 174 -1.60 -1.83 -4.85
CA LEU A 174 -1.99 -2.96 -4.00
C LEU A 174 -0.92 -4.05 -3.89
N THR A 175 0.34 -3.63 -3.89
CA THR A 175 1.50 -4.50 -3.76
C THR A 175 1.86 -4.70 -2.28
N PRO A 176 2.66 -5.72 -1.92
CA PRO A 176 3.22 -5.84 -0.57
C PRO A 176 4.18 -4.70 -0.18
N ASP A 177 4.49 -3.79 -1.11
CA ASP A 177 5.29 -2.60 -0.85
C ASP A 177 4.44 -1.37 -0.47
N SER A 178 3.22 -1.30 -0.99
CA SER A 178 2.25 -0.21 -0.83
C SER A 178 1.08 -0.57 0.09
N SER A 179 0.95 -1.84 0.46
CA SER A 179 -0.15 -2.38 1.27
C SER A 179 0.35 -3.32 2.36
N ARG A 180 -0.47 -3.47 3.40
CA ARG A 180 -0.34 -4.57 4.35
C ARG A 180 -1.23 -5.73 3.97
N TYR A 181 -0.62 -6.89 3.79
CA TYR A 181 -1.30 -8.14 3.50
C TYR A 181 -1.03 -9.15 4.60
N TRP A 182 -2.08 -9.71 5.17
CA TRP A 182 -1.99 -10.74 6.20
C TRP A 182 -2.57 -12.06 5.72
N ASP A 183 -2.07 -13.16 6.28
CA ASP A 183 -2.65 -14.48 6.03
C ASP A 183 -3.98 -14.60 6.79
N LYS A 184 -5.06 -14.87 6.04
CA LYS A 184 -6.41 -14.92 6.62
C LYS A 184 -6.54 -16.04 7.65
N ALA A 185 -5.99 -17.22 7.37
CA ALA A 185 -6.09 -18.35 8.28
C ALA A 185 -5.28 -18.11 9.57
N ALA A 186 -4.10 -17.52 9.45
CA ALA A 186 -3.31 -17.11 10.61
C ALA A 186 -4.05 -16.06 11.45
N TYR A 187 -4.61 -15.02 10.81
CA TYR A 187 -5.39 -13.99 11.49
C TYR A 187 -6.57 -14.56 12.26
N GLU A 188 -7.35 -15.45 11.63
CA GLU A 188 -8.51 -16.10 12.24
C GLU A 188 -8.12 -17.02 13.41
N SER A 189 -6.91 -17.58 13.40
CA SER A 189 -6.35 -18.34 14.53
C SER A 189 -5.85 -17.46 15.70
N GLY A 190 -5.88 -16.14 15.55
CA GLY A 190 -5.36 -15.16 16.51
C GLY A 190 -3.89 -14.78 16.29
N ASN A 191 -3.22 -15.36 15.29
CA ASN A 191 -1.86 -14.99 14.92
C ASN A 191 -1.86 -13.77 13.98
N ARG A 192 -1.48 -12.62 14.53
CA ARG A 192 -1.43 -11.33 13.81
C ARG A 192 -0.03 -10.98 13.26
N SER A 193 0.96 -11.87 13.39
CA SER A 193 2.33 -11.59 12.93
C SER A 193 2.64 -12.06 11.50
N GLU A 194 1.77 -12.88 10.90
CA GLU A 194 2.00 -13.40 9.55
C GLU A 194 1.61 -12.40 8.48
N SER A 195 2.64 -11.71 7.97
CA SER A 195 2.55 -10.69 6.93
C SER A 195 3.24 -11.16 5.64
N PHE A 196 2.71 -10.70 4.51
CA PHE A 196 3.29 -10.87 3.18
C PHE A 196 4.10 -9.66 2.71
N ASP A 197 4.18 -8.62 3.54
CA ASP A 197 4.63 -7.28 3.14
C ASP A 197 5.96 -6.88 3.78
N LYS A 198 6.36 -5.62 3.57
CA LYS A 198 7.58 -5.02 4.13
C LYS A 198 7.71 -5.16 5.64
N GLN A 199 6.65 -5.50 6.37
CA GLN A 199 6.70 -5.65 7.81
C GLN A 199 7.68 -6.74 8.27
N ILE A 200 7.95 -7.76 7.46
CA ILE A 200 9.00 -8.77 7.74
C ILE A 200 10.36 -8.10 7.96
N VAL A 201 10.75 -7.23 7.03
CA VAL A 201 12.03 -6.50 7.09
C VAL A 201 11.99 -5.43 8.18
N ARG A 202 10.87 -4.72 8.34
CA ARG A 202 10.72 -3.69 9.37
C ARG A 202 10.85 -4.25 10.78
N ASN A 203 10.20 -5.38 11.07
CA ASN A 203 10.29 -6.04 12.37
C ASN A 203 11.72 -6.48 12.66
N TRP A 204 12.37 -7.13 11.69
CA TRP A 204 13.77 -7.53 11.85
C TRP A 204 14.69 -6.34 12.09
N LEU A 205 14.50 -5.22 11.38
CA LEU A 205 15.29 -4.01 11.61
C LEU A 205 15.06 -3.44 13.02
N LEU A 206 13.81 -3.38 13.50
CA LEU A 206 13.52 -2.88 14.86
C LEU A 206 14.15 -3.75 15.96
N GLU A 207 14.32 -5.05 15.72
CA GLU A 207 14.97 -5.97 16.64
C GLU A 207 16.51 -5.92 16.60
N ASN A 208 17.08 -5.49 15.47
CA ASN A 208 18.53 -5.60 15.20
C ASN A 208 19.23 -4.24 14.99
N TRP A 209 18.47 -3.14 15.01
CA TRP A 209 18.99 -1.81 14.72
C TRP A 209 18.12 -0.71 15.33
N ASP A 210 18.78 0.26 15.95
CA ASP A 210 18.13 1.48 16.41
C ASP A 210 18.16 2.54 15.28
N PRO A 211 17.00 2.94 14.73
CA PRO A 211 16.93 3.95 13.69
C PRO A 211 17.39 5.34 14.14
N GLU A 212 17.40 5.63 15.45
CA GLU A 212 17.84 6.91 16.01
C GLU A 212 19.35 6.94 16.30
N SER A 213 20.05 5.81 16.17
CA SER A 213 21.49 5.69 16.45
C SER A 213 22.40 6.48 15.51
N GLY A 214 21.87 7.00 14.39
CA GLY A 214 22.66 7.67 13.34
C GLY A 214 23.57 6.73 12.53
N THR A 215 23.52 5.42 12.78
CA THR A 215 24.27 4.41 12.03
C THR A 215 23.47 3.94 10.81
N LYS A 216 24.15 3.37 9.81
CA LYS A 216 23.45 2.75 8.68
C LYS A 216 22.75 1.46 9.14
N PRO A 217 21.57 1.12 8.59
CA PRO A 217 20.94 -0.17 8.86
C PRO A 217 21.91 -1.33 8.58
N PRO A 218 21.90 -2.39 9.40
CA PRO A 218 22.72 -3.56 9.17
C PRO A 218 22.29 -4.27 7.88
N LYS A 219 23.20 -5.08 7.33
CA LYS A 219 22.86 -5.94 6.19
C LYS A 219 21.83 -6.97 6.62
N LEU A 220 20.81 -7.18 5.78
CA LEU A 220 19.78 -8.19 6.04
C LEU A 220 20.39 -9.60 6.04
N SER A 221 19.90 -10.46 6.92
CA SER A 221 20.26 -11.88 6.89
C SER A 221 19.69 -12.59 5.66
N GLU A 222 20.36 -13.65 5.21
CA GLU A 222 19.88 -14.48 4.08
C GLU A 222 18.47 -15.04 4.34
N GLU A 223 18.16 -15.37 5.60
CA GLU A 223 16.84 -15.84 6.02
C GLU A 223 15.76 -14.78 5.77
N VAL A 224 16.00 -13.53 6.18
CA VAL A 224 15.04 -12.42 5.99
C VAL A 224 14.84 -12.13 4.50
N ILE A 225 15.92 -12.17 3.71
CA ILE A 225 15.87 -11.97 2.26
C ILE A 225 15.03 -13.07 1.60
N SER A 226 15.32 -14.33 1.93
CA SER A 226 14.63 -15.50 1.40
C SER A 226 13.15 -15.47 1.78
N ARG A 227 12.83 -15.25 3.06
CA ARG A 227 11.46 -15.15 3.56
C ARG A 227 10.68 -14.04 2.87
N THR A 228 11.28 -12.85 2.73
CA THR A 228 10.62 -11.71 2.04
C THR A 228 10.36 -12.03 0.57
N SER A 229 11.35 -12.59 -0.13
CA SER A 229 11.22 -12.99 -1.54
C SER A 229 10.10 -14.03 -1.74
N SER A 230 10.09 -15.08 -0.91
CA SER A 230 9.08 -16.13 -0.95
C SER A 230 7.67 -15.59 -0.66
N ARG A 231 7.52 -14.71 0.33
CA ARG A 231 6.22 -14.10 0.65
C ARG A 231 5.69 -13.23 -0.49
N TYR A 232 6.55 -12.50 -1.19
CA TYR A 232 6.13 -11.70 -2.34
C TYR A 232 5.67 -12.59 -3.50
N ALA A 233 6.35 -13.71 -3.75
CA ALA A 233 5.95 -14.68 -4.76
C ALA A 233 4.63 -15.38 -4.39
N GLU A 234 4.49 -15.82 -3.13
CA GLU A 234 3.28 -16.48 -2.63
C GLU A 234 2.05 -15.57 -2.72
N LEU A 235 2.17 -14.29 -2.35
CA LEU A 235 1.09 -13.32 -2.48
C LEU A 235 0.65 -13.17 -3.94
N ARG A 236 1.59 -13.02 -4.87
CA ARG A 236 1.29 -12.95 -6.31
C ARG A 236 0.54 -14.21 -6.75
N GLU A 237 1.04 -15.39 -6.40
CA GLU A 237 0.44 -16.68 -6.79
C GLU A 237 -0.97 -16.86 -6.23
N LYS A 238 -1.21 -16.50 -4.97
CA LYS A 238 -2.55 -16.51 -4.35
C LYS A 238 -3.51 -15.59 -5.10
N LEU A 239 -3.09 -14.36 -5.44
CA LEU A 239 -3.94 -13.43 -6.20
C LEU A 239 -4.24 -13.95 -7.60
N GLU A 240 -3.24 -14.43 -8.33
CA GLU A 240 -3.40 -14.92 -9.71
C GLU A 240 -4.27 -16.18 -9.79
N ALA A 241 -4.27 -17.01 -8.74
CA ALA A 241 -5.14 -18.19 -8.65
C ALA A 241 -6.64 -17.84 -8.63
N THR A 242 -7.02 -16.62 -8.24
CA THR A 242 -8.43 -16.16 -8.29
C THR A 242 -8.96 -15.89 -9.70
N ASN A 243 -8.14 -16.08 -10.74
CA ASN A 243 -8.56 -16.03 -12.14
C ASN A 243 -9.21 -17.32 -12.65
N GLN A 244 -9.16 -18.40 -11.87
CA GLN A 244 -9.76 -19.70 -12.18
C GLN A 244 -11.14 -19.83 -11.53
#